data_AF-A0A9X8YRV4-F1
#
_entry.id   AF-A0A9X8YRV4-F1
#
_cell.length_a   1.000
_cell.length_b   1.000
_cell.length_c   1.000
_cell.angle_alpha   90.00
_cell.angle_beta   90.00
_cell.angle_gamma   90.00
#
_symmetry.space_group_name_H-M   'P 1'
#
loop_
_entity.id
_entity.type
_entity.pdbx_description
1 polymer ?
#
loop_
_entity_poly.entity_id
_entity_poly.type
_entity_poly.pdbx_seq_one_letter_code
_entity_poly.pdbx_strand_id
1 'polypeptide(L)'
;MPVHALVTADQPLVRFIGGDQLADNLRWFEAWQQKLPLWQQQHQPYLFIHTPDNGDSPQQAQKIWQQLRLAIPDLPAPPDWPEQDALF
;
A
#
# COMPACT_ATOMS: atom_id res chain seq x y z
N MET A 1 14.76 -4.06 -12.06
CA MET A 1 14.69 -5.55 -11.98
C MET A 1 13.46 -5.93 -11.16
N PRO A 2 12.71 -6.98 -11.52
CA PRO A 2 11.59 -7.45 -10.71
C PRO A 2 12.09 -8.03 -9.39
N VAL A 3 11.59 -7.49 -8.28
CA VAL A 3 11.81 -8.05 -6.94
C VAL A 3 11.03 -9.37 -6.82
N HIS A 4 11.73 -10.45 -6.51
CA HIS A 4 11.11 -11.75 -6.28
C HIS A 4 10.76 -11.88 -4.79
N ALA A 5 9.62 -11.30 -4.39
CA ALA A 5 9.15 -11.45 -3.02
C ALA A 5 8.69 -12.91 -2.78
N LEU A 6 9.33 -13.55 -1.80
CA LEU A 6 8.98 -14.88 -1.28
C LEU A 6 8.05 -14.72 -0.08
N VAL A 7 6.99 -15.52 -0.03
CA VAL A 7 6.09 -15.60 1.12
C VAL A 7 6.66 -16.62 2.11
N THR A 8 6.90 -16.19 3.35
CA THR A 8 7.49 -17.05 4.39
C THR A 8 6.50 -17.41 5.51
N ALA A 9 5.28 -16.88 5.46
CA ALA A 9 4.22 -17.10 6.44
C ALA A 9 2.83 -16.84 5.81
N ASP A 10 1.77 -17.37 6.41
CA ASP A 10 0.39 -17.24 5.89
C ASP A 10 -0.16 -15.81 5.94
N GLN A 11 0.45 -14.95 6.75
CA GLN A 11 0.11 -13.53 6.91
C GLN A 11 1.33 -12.67 6.56
N PRO A 12 1.68 -12.54 5.26
CA PRO A 12 2.85 -11.79 4.85
C PRO A 12 2.67 -10.29 5.11
N LEU A 13 3.74 -9.65 5.60
CA LEU A 13 3.78 -8.21 5.89
C LEU A 13 4.55 -7.47 4.80
N VAL A 14 3.91 -6.50 4.15
CA VAL A 14 4.52 -5.52 3.26
C VAL A 14 4.59 -4.19 3.98
N ARG A 15 5.80 -3.67 4.18
CA ARG A 15 6.02 -2.31 4.67
C ARG A 15 6.53 -1.46 3.52
N PHE A 16 5.69 -0.56 3.03
CA PHE A 16 6.02 0.39 1.99
C PHE A 16 6.45 1.72 2.61
N ILE A 17 7.59 2.26 2.15
CA ILE A 17 8.14 3.53 2.61
C ILE A 17 8.12 4.49 1.42
N GLY A 18 7.24 5.49 1.47
CA GLY A 18 7.16 6.55 0.46
C GLY A 18 8.31 7.54 0.58
N GLY A 19 8.71 8.18 -0.52
CA GLY A 19 9.41 9.46 -0.48
C GLY A 19 8.43 10.64 -0.53
N ASP A 20 8.96 11.85 -0.74
CA ASP A 20 8.18 13.09 -0.70
C ASP A 20 7.24 13.28 -1.90
N GLN A 21 7.52 12.60 -3.01
CA GLN A 21 6.76 12.75 -4.26
C GLN A 21 5.75 11.60 -4.41
N LEU A 22 4.47 11.92 -4.20
CA LEU A 22 3.38 10.96 -4.29
C LEU A 22 3.33 10.22 -5.64
N ALA A 23 3.61 10.91 -6.75
CA ALA A 23 3.62 10.30 -8.08
C ALA A 23 4.72 9.23 -8.23
N ASP A 24 5.91 9.50 -7.69
CA ASP A 24 7.00 8.51 -7.67
C ASP A 24 6.65 7.32 -6.79
N ASN A 25 6.00 7.57 -5.66
CA ASN A 25 5.55 6.51 -4.77
C ASN A 25 4.58 5.54 -5.45
N LEU A 26 3.61 6.06 -6.22
CA LEU A 26 2.69 5.21 -6.98
C LEU A 26 3.43 4.36 -8.02
N ARG A 27 4.41 4.95 -8.73
CA ARG A 27 5.25 4.22 -9.68
C ARG A 27 6.07 3.12 -9.00
N TRP A 28 6.65 3.39 -7.84
CA TRP A 28 7.39 2.38 -7.08
C TRP A 28 6.49 1.29 -6.48
N PHE A 29 5.23 1.64 -6.20
CA PHE A 29 4.25 0.70 -5.66
C PHE A 29 3.68 -0.27 -6.71
N GLU A 30 3.85 0.00 -8.01
CA GLU A 30 3.30 -0.81 -9.10
C GLU A 30 3.63 -2.32 -8.97
N ALA A 31 4.86 -2.66 -8.55
CA ALA A 31 5.26 -4.05 -8.33
C ALA A 31 4.40 -4.74 -7.25
N TRP A 32 4.03 -4.01 -6.19
CA TRP A 32 3.14 -4.52 -5.14
C TRP A 32 1.68 -4.53 -5.56
N GLN A 33 1.24 -3.55 -6.36
CA GLN A 33 -0.10 -3.54 -6.96
C GLN A 33 -0.37 -4.81 -7.79
N GLN A 34 0.65 -5.34 -8.47
CA GLN A 34 0.54 -6.60 -9.22
C GLN A 34 0.67 -7.85 -8.31
N LYS A 35 1.45 -7.78 -7.23
CA LYS A 35 1.77 -8.92 -6.36
C LYS A 35 0.69 -9.20 -5.31
N LEU A 36 0.13 -8.17 -4.67
CA LEU A 36 -0.84 -8.30 -3.59
C LEU A 36 -2.13 -9.05 -4.00
N PRO A 37 -2.73 -8.83 -5.19
CA PRO A 37 -3.88 -9.62 -5.63
C PRO A 37 -3.57 -11.12 -5.73
N LEU A 38 -2.35 -11.47 -6.17
CA LEU A 38 -1.93 -12.88 -6.27
C LEU A 38 -1.77 -13.50 -4.88
N TRP A 39 -1.22 -12.75 -3.92
CA TRP A 39 -1.06 -13.23 -2.55
C TRP A 39 -2.40 -13.39 -1.84
N GLN A 40 -3.36 -12.50 -2.04
CA GLN A 40 -4.68 -12.59 -1.41
C GLN A 40 -5.44 -13.88 -1.77
N GLN A 41 -5.13 -14.51 -2.91
CA GLN A 41 -5.75 -15.78 -3.31
C GLN A 41 -5.40 -16.94 -2.36
N GLN A 42 -4.27 -16.86 -1.66
CA GLN A 42 -3.73 -17.96 -0.84
C GLN A 42 -3.37 -17.54 0.59
N HIS A 43 -3.28 -16.23 0.86
CA HIS A 43 -2.76 -15.66 2.09
C HIS A 43 -3.56 -14.42 2.51
N GLN A 44 -3.31 -13.92 3.72
CA GLN A 44 -3.86 -12.66 4.22
C GLN A 44 -2.75 -11.61 4.34
N PRO A 45 -2.40 -10.92 3.24
CA PRO A 45 -1.32 -9.94 3.27
C PRO A 45 -1.72 -8.71 4.08
N TYR A 46 -0.78 -8.19 4.88
CA TYR A 46 -0.88 -6.91 5.55
C TYR A 46 0.00 -5.88 4.84
N LEU A 47 -0.55 -4.69 4.58
CA LEU A 47 0.17 -3.58 3.97
C LEU A 47 0.23 -2.40 4.94
N PHE A 48 1.45 -1.98 5.29
CA PHE A 48 1.71 -0.79 6.10
C PHE A 48 2.39 0.27 5.24
N ILE A 49 1.85 1.48 5.27
CA ILE A 49 2.29 2.62 4.44
C ILE A 49 2.77 3.71 5.40
N HIS A 50 3.98 4.21 5.19
CA HIS A 50 4.53 5.36 5.92
C HIS A 50 5.46 6.18 5.03
N THR A 51 5.61 7.46 5.36
CA THR A 51 6.65 8.35 4.85
C THR A 51 7.71 8.57 5.94
N PRO A 52 8.96 8.95 5.60
CA PRO A 52 10.04 9.18 6.56
C PRO A 52 9.68 10.14 7.71
N ASP A 53 8.82 11.12 7.43
CA ASP A 53 8.34 12.14 8.37
C ASP A 53 6.91 11.90 8.86
N ASN A 54 6.26 10.82 8.41
CA ASN A 54 4.85 10.48 8.60
C ASN A 54 3.81 11.53 8.13
N GLY A 55 4.21 12.69 7.60
CA GLY A 55 3.31 13.79 7.27
C GLY A 55 2.31 13.45 6.16
N ASP A 56 2.81 12.86 5.09
CA ASP A 56 2.02 12.52 3.90
C ASP A 56 1.49 11.07 3.90
N SER A 57 1.66 10.36 5.03
CA SER A 57 1.29 8.93 5.14
C SER A 57 -0.20 8.67 4.90
N PRO A 58 -1.16 9.47 5.42
CA PRO A 58 -2.58 9.27 5.13
C PRO A 58 -2.92 9.49 3.66
N GLN A 59 -2.44 10.56 3.05
CA GLN A 59 -2.68 10.89 1.64
C GLN A 59 -2.10 9.80 0.74
N GLN A 60 -0.91 9.30 1.08
CA GLN A 60 -0.30 8.17 0.41
C GLN A 60 -1.15 6.90 0.54
N ALA A 61 -1.62 6.58 1.74
CA ALA A 61 -2.45 5.41 2.00
C ALA A 61 -3.76 5.46 1.19
N GLN A 62 -4.43 6.61 1.16
CA GLN A 62 -5.65 6.82 0.39
C GLN A 62 -5.42 6.59 -1.11
N LYS A 63 -4.33 7.13 -1.67
CA LYS A 63 -4.01 7.01 -3.09
C LYS A 63 -3.63 5.58 -3.48
N ILE A 64 -2.84 4.91 -2.65
CA ILE A 64 -2.51 3.49 -2.85
C ILE A 64 -3.77 2.63 -2.74
N TRP A 65 -4.67 2.92 -1.78
CA TRP A 65 -5.94 2.20 -1.65
C TRP A 65 -6.81 2.33 -2.90
N GLN A 66 -6.93 3.53 -3.46
CA GLN A 66 -7.66 3.76 -4.72
C GLN A 66 -7.09 2.91 -5.87
N GLN A 67 -5.76 2.83 -5.98
CA GLN A 67 -5.10 2.00 -7.00
C GLN A 67 -5.27 0.50 -6.75
N LEU A 68 -5.24 0.06 -5.49
CA LEU A 68 -5.44 -1.34 -5.13
C LEU A 68 -6.86 -1.80 -5.42
N ARG A 69 -7.88 -0.97 -5.23
CA ARG A 69 -9.28 -1.31 -5.59
C ARG A 69 -9.47 -1.58 -7.08
N LEU A 70 -8.61 -1.03 -7.94
CA LEU A 70 -8.62 -1.34 -9.38
C LEU A 70 -8.05 -2.73 -9.68
N ALA A 71 -7.08 -3.19 -8.87
CA ALA A 71 -6.42 -4.49 -9.02
C ALA A 71 -7.11 -5.61 -8.21
N ILE A 72 -7.84 -5.25 -7.16
CA ILE A 72 -8.52 -6.15 -6.22
C ILE A 72 -9.98 -5.69 -6.11
N PRO A 73 -10.88 -6.21 -6.97
CA PRO A 73 -12.29 -5.81 -6.97
C PRO A 73 -13.02 -6.05 -5.65
N ASP A 74 -12.63 -7.09 -4.92
CA ASP A 74 -13.22 -7.49 -3.63
C ASP A 74 -12.65 -6.73 -2.43
N LEU A 75 -11.73 -5.78 -2.65
CA LEU A 75 -11.18 -4.96 -1.58
C LEU A 75 -12.30 -4.09 -0.99
N PRO A 76 -12.43 -4.02 0.35
CA PRO A 76 -13.51 -3.27 0.99
C PRO A 76 -13.48 -1.79 0.59
N ALA A 77 -14.59 -1.10 0.87
CA ALA A 77 -14.61 0.35 0.79
C ALA A 77 -13.47 0.92 1.65
N PRO A 78 -12.89 2.08 1.26
CA PRO A 78 -11.94 2.76 2.12
C PRO A 78 -12.52 2.90 3.54
N PRO A 79 -11.72 2.64 4.59
CA PRO A 79 -12.13 2.97 5.95
C PRO A 79 -12.37 4.47 6.07
N ASP A 80 -12.96 4.89 7.19
CA ASP A 80 -13.02 6.30 7.55
C ASP A 80 -11.59 6.77 7.83
N TRP A 81 -10.97 7.38 6.81
CA TRP A 81 -9.58 7.80 6.89
C TRP A 81 -9.50 9.03 7.78
N PRO A 82 -8.59 9.05 8.77
CA PRO A 82 -8.39 10.27 9.55
C PRO A 82 -7.95 11.40 8.61
N GLU A 83 -8.68 12.51 8.63
CA GLU A 83 -8.22 13.75 8.01
C GLU A 83 -7.06 14.30 8.86
N GLN A 84 -5.87 14.36 8.28
CA GLN A 84 -4.73 15.01 8.93
C GLN A 84 -4.71 16.48 8.53
N ASP A 85 -5.51 17.29 9.23
CA ASP A 85 -5.64 18.73 8.98
C ASP A 85 -4.48 19.57 9.56
N ALA A 86 -3.59 18.98 10.35
CA ALA A 86 -2.40 19.67 10.88
C ALA A 86 -1.24 18.70 11.14
N LEU A 87 -0.01 19.20 10.95
CA LEU A 87 1.25 18.52 11.30
C LEU A 87 1.58 18.56 12.81
N PHE A 88 0.59 18.78 13.68
CA PHE A 88 0.75 18.88 15.14
C PHE A 88 -0.40 18.23 15.89
#